data_AF-A0A536PYM8-F1
#
_entry.id   AF-A0A536PYM8-F1
#
_cell.length_a   1.000
_cell.length_b   1.000
_cell.length_c   1.000
_cell.angle_alpha   90.00
_cell.angle_beta   90.00
_cell.angle_gamma   90.00
#
_symmetry.space_group_name_H-M   'P 1'
#
loop_
_entity.id
_entity.type
_entity.pdbx_description
1 polymer ?
#
loop_
_entity_poly.entity_id
_entity_poly.type
_entity_poly.pdbx_seq_one_letter_code
_entity_poly.pdbx_strand_id
1 'polypeptide(L)'
;MTRLCAIDLGARELKLLEVDGRRLINHAEVLLPEGALADGMPTRLLTAAVRGALEAGTFTSTRARVAIGETGTAFRDFRLPALRQSELSRAVVFEGRRQVPMAAADVYFAWHAVRDPNGYAVYL
;
A
#
# COMPACT_ATOMS: atom_id res chain seq x y z
N MET A 1 -5.16 -2.94 23.55
CA MET A 1 -5.20 -2.18 22.29
C MET A 1 -3.83 -2.30 21.63
N THR A 2 -3.78 -2.42 20.30
CA THR A 2 -2.52 -2.58 19.56
C THR A 2 -2.10 -1.23 19.02
N ARG A 3 -0.96 -0.70 19.47
CA ARG A 3 -0.34 0.49 18.87
C ARG A 3 -0.03 0.23 17.41
N LEU A 4 -0.31 1.20 16.57
CA LEU A 4 -0.10 1.12 15.14
C LEU A 4 0.73 2.31 14.68
N CYS A 5 1.79 2.04 13.93
CA CYS A 5 2.50 3.05 13.16
C CYS A 5 1.90 3.11 11.75
N ALA A 6 1.41 4.26 11.32
CA ALA A 6 1.09 4.54 9.92
C ALA A 6 2.28 5.28 9.31
N ILE A 7 2.72 4.81 8.14
CA ILE A 7 3.82 5.38 7.37
C ILE A 7 3.25 5.77 6.01
N ASP A 8 3.30 7.06 5.71
CA ASP A 8 2.98 7.61 4.40
C ASP A 8 4.29 8.02 3.71
N LEU A 9 4.53 7.42 2.56
CA LEU A 9 5.75 7.59 1.77
C LEU A 9 5.43 8.41 0.52
N GLY A 10 5.62 9.71 0.61
CA GLY A 10 5.54 10.62 -0.52
C GLY A 10 6.80 10.62 -1.38
N ALA A 11 6.78 11.38 -2.48
CA ALA A 11 7.92 11.48 -3.38
C ALA A 11 9.13 12.21 -2.76
N ARG A 12 8.89 13.16 -1.83
CA ARG A 12 9.94 14.01 -1.21
C ARG A 12 9.84 14.09 0.31
N GLU A 13 8.85 13.44 0.90
CA GLU A 13 8.60 13.51 2.32
C GLU A 13 8.13 12.15 2.84
N LEU A 14 8.47 11.90 4.10
CA LEU A 14 8.06 10.74 4.87
C LEU A 14 7.28 11.25 6.09
N LYS A 15 6.04 10.77 6.23
CA LYS A 15 5.20 11.09 7.38
C LYS A 15 4.95 9.82 8.19
N LEU A 16 5.14 9.91 9.50
CA LEU A 16 4.93 8.81 10.44
C LEU A 16 3.96 9.24 11.53
N LEU A 17 3.03 8.34 11.86
CA LEU A 17 2.03 8.55 12.89
C LEU A 17 1.90 7.30 13.76
N GLU A 18 2.12 7.41 15.07
CA GLU A 18 1.86 6.31 16.00
C GLU A 18 0.57 6.59 16.75
N VAL A 19 -0.39 5.67 16.69
CA VAL A 19 -1.69 5.81 17.33
C VAL A 19 -2.01 4.65 18.26
N ASP A 20 -2.73 4.96 19.35
CA ASP A 20 -3.36 4.00 20.23
C ASP A 20 -4.88 4.24 20.23
N GLY A 21 -5.59 3.46 19.42
CA GLY A 21 -7.01 3.70 19.13
C GLY A 21 -7.22 5.03 18.40
N ARG A 22 -7.84 6.00 19.08
CA ARG A 22 -8.07 7.36 18.56
C ARG A 22 -7.06 8.39 19.07
N ARG A 23 -6.11 7.98 19.92
CA ARG A 23 -5.12 8.88 20.52
C ARG A 23 -3.85 8.87 19.69
N LEU A 24 -3.39 10.06 19.32
CA LEU A 24 -2.05 10.26 18.76
C LEU A 24 -1.00 10.12 19.87
N ILE A 25 -0.01 9.25 19.65
CA ILE A 25 1.13 9.02 20.55
C ILE A 25 2.36 9.78 20.06
N ASN A 26 2.77 9.53 18.81
CA ASN A 26 3.93 10.16 18.19
C ASN A 26 3.62 10.59 16.75
N HIS A 27 4.31 11.63 16.29
CA HIS A 27 4.31 12.04 14.89
C HIS A 27 5.71 12.47 14.47
N ALA A 28 6.03 12.27 13.19
CA ALA A 28 7.24 12.80 12.59
C ALA A 28 7.01 13.07 11.10
N GLU A 29 7.66 14.12 10.61
CA GLU A 29 7.69 14.48 9.20
C GLU A 29 9.12 14.78 8.81
N VAL A 30 9.60 14.11 7.77
CA VAL A 30 11.00 14.14 7.35
C VAL A 30 11.07 14.38 5.85
N LEU A 31 11.85 15.38 5.44
CA LEU A 31 12.21 15.56 4.04
C LEU A 31 13.11 14.40 3.61
N LEU A 32 12.72 13.72 2.55
CA LEU A 32 13.51 12.64 1.99
C LEU A 32 14.73 13.22 1.26
N PRO A 33 15.92 12.62 1.45
CA PRO A 33 17.07 12.99 0.65
C PRO A 33 16.82 12.66 -0.82
N GLU A 34 17.44 13.42 -1.71
CA GLU A 34 17.47 13.08 -3.13
C GLU A 34 18.03 11.66 -3.34
N GLY A 35 17.40 10.87 -4.21
CA GLY A 35 17.74 9.46 -4.40
C GLY A 35 17.22 8.51 -3.33
N ALA A 36 16.38 8.95 -2.39
CA ALA A 36 15.64 8.04 -1.50
C ALA A 36 14.78 7.03 -2.29
N LEU A 37 14.19 7.50 -3.39
CA LEU A 37 13.52 6.67 -4.39
C LEU A 37 14.26 6.80 -5.72
N ALA A 38 14.52 5.68 -6.38
CA ALA A 38 15.06 5.61 -7.74
C ALA A 38 14.05 4.87 -8.61
N ASP A 39 13.49 5.53 -9.61
CA ASP A 39 12.42 5.00 -10.47
C ASP A 39 11.23 4.40 -9.69
N GLY A 40 10.85 5.07 -8.59
CA GLY A 40 9.79 4.61 -7.68
C GLY A 40 10.20 3.48 -6.72
N MET A 41 11.42 2.96 -6.84
CA MET A 41 11.93 1.88 -5.99
C MET A 41 12.71 2.43 -4.78
N PRO A 42 12.52 1.83 -3.59
CA PRO A 42 13.21 2.25 -2.37
C PRO A 42 14.72 1.98 -2.45
N THR A 43 15.53 2.97 -2.10
CA THR A 43 16.99 2.81 -1.98
C THR A 43 17.42 2.67 -0.52
N ARG A 44 18.71 2.41 -0.28
CA ARG A 44 19.27 2.39 1.08
C ARG A 44 19.14 3.74 1.80
N LEU A 45 19.07 4.85 1.07
CA LEU A 45 18.88 6.18 1.65
C LEU A 45 17.49 6.30 2.28
N LEU A 46 16.45 5.74 1.65
CA LEU A 46 15.13 5.69 2.26
C LEU A 46 15.13 4.87 3.54
N THR A 47 15.76 3.68 3.53
CA THR A 47 15.87 2.85 4.74
C THR A 47 16.52 3.61 5.90
N ALA A 48 17.59 4.37 5.61
CA ALA A 48 18.25 5.19 6.62
C ALA A 48 17.35 6.33 7.12
N ALA A 49 16.63 7.02 6.23
CA ALA A 49 15.69 8.08 6.59
C ALA A 49 14.53 7.56 7.46
N VAL A 50 13.93 6.42 7.10
CA VAL A 50 12.85 5.79 7.87
C VAL A 50 13.34 5.38 9.26
N ARG A 51 14.52 4.74 9.34
CA ARG A 51 15.12 4.35 10.62
C ARG A 51 15.39 5.57 11.50
N GLY A 52 16.03 6.59 10.95
CA GLY A 52 16.33 7.82 11.68
C GLY A 52 15.07 8.51 12.19
N ALA A 53 14.00 8.54 11.40
CA ALA A 53 12.72 9.12 11.81
C ALA A 53 12.05 8.34 12.96
N LEU A 54 12.06 7.00 12.89
CA LEU A 54 11.52 6.15 13.94
C LEU A 54 12.29 6.28 15.25
N GLU A 55 13.63 6.30 15.18
CA GLU A 55 14.52 6.43 16.34
C GLU A 55 14.41 7.82 16.98
N ALA A 56 14.46 8.89 16.18
CA ALA A 56 14.36 10.27 16.68
C ALA A 56 12.97 10.58 17.27
N GLY A 57 11.91 10.03 16.67
CA GLY A 57 10.54 10.20 17.16
C GLY A 57 10.14 9.25 18.29
N THR A 58 11.05 8.41 18.78
CA THR A 58 10.81 7.43 19.86
C THR A 58 9.62 6.50 19.59
N PHE A 59 9.44 6.10 18.33
CA PHE A 59 8.36 5.20 17.93
C PHE A 59 8.58 3.80 18.53
N THR A 60 7.54 3.23 19.14
CA THR A 60 7.65 1.93 19.85
C THR A 60 6.92 0.78 19.16
N SER A 61 6.09 1.08 18.18
CA SER A 61 5.30 0.10 17.44
C SER A 61 6.18 -0.85 16.63
N THR A 62 5.93 -2.14 16.77
CA THR A 62 6.61 -3.21 16.00
C THR A 62 5.90 -3.56 14.69
N ARG A 63 4.77 -2.90 14.40
CA ARG A 63 3.96 -3.09 13.18
C ARG A 63 3.67 -1.75 12.54
N ALA A 64 3.76 -1.72 11.22
CA ALA A 64 3.43 -0.55 10.42
C ALA A 64 2.34 -0.86 9.39
N ARG A 65 1.49 0.13 9.11
CA ARG A 65 0.70 0.20 7.88
C ARG A 65 1.37 1.21 6.96
N VAL A 66 1.64 0.81 5.74
CA VAL A 66 2.34 1.63 4.75
C VAL A 66 1.41 1.88 3.58
N ALA A 67 1.36 3.12 3.11
CA ALA A 67 0.83 3.44 1.79
C ALA A 67 1.99 3.44 0.78
N ILE A 68 1.83 2.75 -0.34
CA ILE A 68 2.73 2.86 -1.48
C ILE A 68 2.29 4.04 -2.33
N GLY A 69 3.26 4.83 -2.79
CA GLY A 69 2.98 5.97 -3.66
C GLY A 69 2.39 5.53 -5.00
N GLU A 70 1.80 6.49 -5.72
CA GLU A 70 1.13 6.22 -7.00
C GLU A 70 2.08 5.61 -8.05
N THR A 71 3.36 5.98 -8.01
CA THR A 71 4.40 5.46 -8.90
C THR A 71 4.55 3.95 -8.75
N GLY A 72 4.21 3.20 -9.80
CA GLY A 72 4.23 1.74 -9.79
C GLY A 72 2.92 1.09 -9.35
N THR A 73 1.86 1.88 -9.11
CA THR A 73 0.50 1.37 -8.89
C THR A 73 -0.40 1.69 -10.09
N ALA A 74 -1.37 0.82 -10.34
CA ALA A 74 -2.38 1.04 -11.36
C ALA A 74 -3.72 0.52 -10.85
N PHE A 75 -4.75 1.35 -10.95
CA PHE A 75 -6.11 1.01 -10.52
C PHE A 75 -6.99 0.69 -11.72
N ARG A 76 -7.77 -0.38 -11.62
CA ARG A 76 -8.66 -0.87 -12.69
C ARG A 76 -9.97 -1.36 -12.10
N ASP A 77 -11.04 -0.90 -12.71
CA ASP A 77 -12.39 -1.37 -12.39
C ASP A 77 -12.89 -2.30 -13.48
N PHE A 78 -13.43 -3.45 -13.08
CA PHE A 78 -14.11 -4.36 -13.99
C PHE A 78 -15.23 -5.13 -13.31
N ARG A 79 -16.07 -5.78 -14.13
CA ARG A 79 -17.16 -6.61 -13.63
C ARG A 79 -16.86 -8.07 -13.86
N LEU A 80 -17.21 -8.89 -12.88
CA LEU A 80 -17.26 -10.34 -13.00
C LEU A 80 -18.71 -10.81 -12.90
N PRO A 81 -19.08 -11.90 -13.60
CA PRO A 81 -20.41 -12.49 -13.46
C PRO A 81 -20.61 -13.03 -12.05
N ALA A 82 -21.85 -13.44 -11.74
CA ALA A 82 -22.13 -14.19 -10.52
C ALA A 82 -21.32 -15.50 -10.50
N LEU A 83 -20.46 -15.62 -9.49
CA LEU A 83 -19.55 -16.75 -9.28
C LEU A 83 -19.63 -17.22 -7.84
N ARG A 84 -19.21 -18.46 -7.57
CA ARG A 84 -19.02 -18.91 -6.19
C ARG A 84 -17.90 -18.11 -5.56
N GLN A 85 -18.02 -17.80 -4.28
CA GLN A 85 -17.00 -17.01 -3.58
C GLN A 85 -15.61 -17.67 -3.58
N SER A 86 -15.56 -19.00 -3.61
CA SER A 86 -14.33 -19.78 -3.77
C SER A 86 -13.65 -19.63 -5.15
N GLU A 87 -14.37 -19.14 -6.16
CA GLU A 87 -13.86 -18.93 -7.52
C GLU A 87 -13.40 -17.48 -7.74
N LEU A 88 -13.87 -16.54 -6.91
CA LEU A 88 -13.68 -15.10 -7.09
C LEU A 88 -12.20 -14.70 -7.21
N SER A 89 -11.34 -15.14 -6.28
CA SER A 89 -9.91 -14.78 -6.29
C SER A 89 -9.22 -15.18 -7.59
N ARG A 90 -9.50 -16.39 -8.11
CA ARG A 90 -8.93 -16.86 -9.38
C ARG A 90 -9.48 -16.08 -10.57
N ALA A 91 -10.77 -15.73 -10.56
CA ALA A 91 -11.40 -14.94 -11.61
C ALA A 91 -10.85 -13.50 -11.65
N VAL A 92 -10.68 -12.87 -10.48
CA VAL A 92 -10.09 -11.53 -10.37
C VAL A 92 -8.67 -11.51 -10.91
N VAL A 93 -7.83 -12.48 -10.52
CA VAL A 93 -6.45 -12.56 -11.03
C VAL A 93 -6.44 -12.86 -12.54
N PHE A 94 -7.32 -13.73 -13.04
CA PHE A 94 -7.40 -14.03 -14.47
C PHE A 94 -7.74 -12.79 -15.30
N GLU A 95 -8.74 -12.02 -14.88
CA GLU A 95 -9.14 -10.80 -15.57
C GLU A 95 -8.12 -9.68 -15.37
N GLY A 96 -7.63 -9.48 -14.14
CA GLY A 96 -6.65 -8.46 -13.79
C GLY A 96 -5.35 -8.54 -14.61
N ARG A 97 -4.91 -9.76 -14.98
CA ARG A 97 -3.76 -9.97 -15.86
C ARG A 97 -3.92 -9.34 -17.24
N ARG A 98 -5.15 -9.16 -17.73
CA ARG A 98 -5.45 -8.52 -19.02
C ARG A 98 -5.42 -6.99 -18.95
N GLN A 99 -5.44 -6.45 -17.72
CA GLN A 99 -5.61 -5.02 -17.46
C GLN A 99 -4.29 -4.28 -17.21
N VAL A 100 -3.19 -5.02 -17.01
CA VAL A 100 -1.87 -4.47 -16.66
C VAL A 100 -0.86 -4.79 -17.79
N PRO A 101 -0.06 -3.80 -18.25
CA PRO A 101 0.90 -4.00 -19.35
C PRO A 101 2.19 -4.72 -18.93
N MET A 102 2.19 -5.42 -17.79
CA MET A 102 3.34 -6.13 -17.22
C MET A 102 3.07 -7.64 -17.19
N ALA A 103 4.13 -8.45 -17.13
CA ALA A 103 3.98 -9.87 -16.90
C ALA A 103 3.32 -10.11 -15.53
N ALA A 104 2.35 -11.01 -15.48
CA ALA A 104 1.56 -11.29 -14.28
C ALA A 104 2.38 -11.70 -13.04
N ALA A 105 3.57 -12.26 -13.26
CA ALA A 105 4.49 -12.68 -12.20
C ALA A 105 5.14 -11.49 -11.46
N ASP A 106 5.20 -10.33 -12.11
CA ASP A 106 5.84 -9.12 -11.60
C ASP A 106 4.84 -8.13 -10.98
N VAL A 107 3.57 -8.54 -10.85
CA VAL A 107 2.48 -7.69 -10.37
C VAL A 107 1.92 -8.25 -9.07
N TYR A 108 1.86 -7.40 -8.05
CA TYR A 108 1.05 -7.67 -6.86
C TYR A 108 -0.38 -7.18 -7.07
N PHE A 109 -1.33 -8.10 -7.12
CA PHE A 109 -2.76 -7.78 -7.27
C PHE A 109 -3.41 -7.62 -5.89
N ALA A 110 -3.67 -6.38 -5.49
CA ALA A 110 -4.57 -6.06 -4.38
C ALA A 110 -5.97 -5.82 -4.95
N TRP A 111 -7.03 -6.32 -4.34
CA TRP A 111 -8.36 -6.08 -4.88
C TRP A 111 -9.44 -6.08 -3.81
N HIS A 112 -10.54 -5.40 -4.12
CA HIS A 112 -11.78 -5.43 -3.38
C HIS A 112 -12.92 -5.73 -4.35
N ALA A 113 -13.82 -6.64 -3.96
CA ALA A 113 -15.00 -6.97 -4.76
C ALA A 113 -16.26 -6.72 -3.93
N VAL A 114 -17.21 -6.01 -4.54
CA VAL A 114 -18.54 -5.76 -3.99
C VAL A 114 -19.54 -6.55 -4.81
N ARG A 115 -20.44 -7.27 -4.14
CA ARG A 115 -21.51 -8.01 -4.81
C ARG A 115 -22.54 -7.04 -5.37
N ASP A 116 -22.92 -7.22 -6.62
CA ASP A 116 -23.98 -6.47 -7.30
C ASP A 116 -25.07 -7.43 -7.84
N PRO A 117 -26.20 -6.94 -8.38
CA PRO A 117 -27.29 -7.80 -8.87
C PRO A 117 -26.89 -8.77 -9.99
N ASN A 118 -25.83 -8.45 -10.75
CA ASN A 118 -25.40 -9.21 -11.93
C ASN A 118 -24.10 -10.00 -11.68
N GLY A 119 -23.48 -9.86 -10.50
CA GLY A 119 -22.25 -10.53 -10.12
C GLY A 119 -21.42 -9.74 -9.11
N TYR A 120 -20.24 -9.31 -9.53
CA TYR A 120 -19.31 -8.55 -8.70
C TYR A 120 -18.74 -7.35 -9.45
N ALA A 121 -18.74 -6.20 -8.80
CA ALA A 121 -17.91 -5.05 -9.17
C ALA A 121 -16.55 -5.19 -8.46
N VAL A 122 -15.47 -5.20 -9.21
CA VAL A 122 -14.10 -5.39 -8.71
C VAL A 122 -13.31 -4.11 -8.90
N TYR A 123 -12.70 -3.65 -7.82
CA TYR A 123 -11.65 -2.62 -7.78
C TYR A 123 -10.31 -3.33 -7.58
N LEU A 124 -9.44 -3.25 -8.57
CA LEU A 124 -8.10 -3.85 -8.61
C LEU A 124 -7.03 -2.75 -8.55
#